data_AF-A0A6J1VV24-F1
#
_entry.id   AF-A0A6J1VV24-F1
#
_cell.length_a   1.000
_cell.length_b   1.000
_cell.length_c   1.000
_cell.angle_alpha   90.00
_cell.angle_beta   90.00
_cell.angle_gamma   90.00
#
_symmetry.space_group_name_H-M   'P 1'
#
loop_
_entity.id
_entity.type
_entity.pdbx_description
1 polymer ?
#
loop_
_entity_poly.entity_id
_entity_poly.type
_entity_poly.pdbx_seq_one_letter_code
_entity_poly.pdbx_strand_id
1 'polypeptide(L)'
;MFHVSTEWECSLDASYSPLFFHPHIKGSQVIMDESCCTVSRIDTFHDGIVFSNRPVELEEKVTLKILQDDQKWQGGLRVGFTWKDPHLQSGDLPPFACPNLVLQGKTCASVLPDDYLAEGTTISFWVDSWGCVFCSTSLGAEESFLFSGVSVKSPLWAVVDVYGRTKAVQLLDSTCSGFQERERPVEDCMVCFASEASTMMFPCHHTGFCSSCSLKIFKISGRCPLCREKVEKILRISLLVENEGLPSGLGKPVGIHSLR
;
A
#
# COMPACT_ATOMS: atom_id res chain seq x y z
N MET A 1 11.23 -12.85 -40.67
CA MET A 1 9.82 -12.98 -40.29
C MET A 1 9.81 -13.19 -38.79
N PHE A 2 9.73 -12.09 -38.05
CA PHE A 2 9.71 -12.08 -36.59
C PHE A 2 8.26 -12.17 -36.14
N HIS A 3 7.96 -13.01 -35.15
CA HIS A 3 6.92 -12.78 -34.14
C HIS A 3 6.94 -13.91 -33.10
N VAL A 4 6.41 -13.59 -31.90
CA VAL A 4 6.07 -14.46 -30.75
C VAL A 4 7.25 -14.71 -29.79
N SER A 5 7.26 -14.36 -28.50
CA SER A 5 6.31 -13.68 -27.60
C SER A 5 7.03 -13.24 -26.31
N THR A 6 6.78 -12.02 -25.85
CA THR A 6 7.19 -11.49 -24.55
C THR A 6 5.94 -11.24 -23.71
N GLU A 7 5.49 -12.24 -22.95
CA GLU A 7 4.37 -12.09 -21.98
C GLU A 7 4.59 -12.83 -20.64
N TRP A 8 5.77 -13.43 -20.41
CA TRP A 8 5.99 -14.34 -19.27
C TRP A 8 6.99 -13.85 -18.20
N GLU A 9 7.62 -12.70 -18.38
CA GLU A 9 8.63 -12.18 -17.41
C GLU A 9 8.07 -11.18 -16.38
N CYS A 10 6.78 -10.83 -16.43
CA CYS A 10 6.19 -9.79 -15.55
C CYS A 10 5.59 -10.32 -14.23
N SER A 11 5.48 -11.64 -14.04
CA SER A 11 4.78 -12.26 -12.90
C SER A 11 5.67 -12.57 -11.70
N LEU A 12 6.99 -12.70 -11.87
CA LEU A 12 7.91 -13.02 -10.78
C LEU A 12 8.33 -11.80 -9.94
N ASP A 13 8.16 -10.58 -10.46
CA ASP A 13 8.60 -9.34 -9.79
C ASP A 13 7.51 -8.73 -8.88
N ALA A 14 6.24 -9.07 -9.13
CA ALA A 14 5.11 -8.55 -8.35
C ALA A 14 5.12 -9.10 -6.91
N SER A 15 5.39 -10.40 -6.73
CA SER A 15 5.33 -11.07 -5.41
C SER A 15 6.40 -10.65 -4.41
N TYR A 16 7.48 -9.99 -4.85
CA TYR A 16 8.54 -9.45 -3.99
C TYR A 16 8.37 -7.97 -3.66
N SER A 17 7.45 -7.28 -4.34
CA SER A 17 7.19 -5.87 -4.07
C SER A 17 6.18 -5.72 -2.94
N PRO A 18 6.42 -4.76 -2.02
CA PRO A 18 5.58 -4.62 -0.84
C PRO A 18 4.14 -4.27 -1.24
N LEU A 19 3.20 -4.94 -0.60
CA LEU A 19 1.77 -4.67 -0.75
C LEU A 19 1.39 -3.48 0.14
N PHE A 20 0.78 -2.48 -0.46
CA PHE A 20 0.20 -1.31 0.21
C PHE A 20 -1.03 -0.83 -0.59
N PHE A 21 -1.77 0.17 -0.08
CA PHE A 21 -2.93 0.71 -0.78
C PHE A 21 -2.51 1.64 -1.92
N HIS A 22 -3.23 1.58 -3.03
CA HIS A 22 -2.97 2.43 -4.19
C HIS A 22 -3.10 3.92 -3.81
N PRO A 23 -2.05 4.75 -3.98
CA PRO A 23 -2.00 6.11 -3.42
C PRO A 23 -3.00 7.10 -4.03
N HIS A 24 -3.29 6.97 -5.33
CA HIS A 24 -4.08 7.94 -6.08
C HIS A 24 -5.54 7.53 -6.35
N ILE A 25 -5.79 6.25 -6.62
CA ILE A 25 -7.12 5.73 -6.96
C ILE A 25 -7.78 5.22 -5.68
N LYS A 26 -8.51 6.12 -5.02
CA LYS A 26 -9.19 5.88 -3.75
C LYS A 26 -10.44 6.74 -3.64
N GLY A 27 -11.34 6.34 -2.75
CA GLY A 27 -12.52 7.11 -2.44
C GLY A 27 -12.18 8.47 -1.84
N SER A 28 -13.03 9.47 -2.10
CA SER A 28 -12.83 10.86 -1.69
C SER A 28 -12.78 11.05 -0.17
N GLN A 29 -13.26 10.07 0.59
CA GLN A 29 -13.41 10.11 2.06
C GLN A 29 -12.33 9.29 2.78
N VAL A 30 -11.35 8.79 2.03
CA VAL A 30 -10.21 8.02 2.54
C VAL A 30 -9.04 8.95 2.85
N ILE A 31 -8.56 8.92 4.08
CA ILE A 31 -7.25 9.46 4.47
C ILE A 31 -6.27 8.29 4.54
N MET A 32 -5.07 8.48 3.98
CA MET A 32 -3.96 7.53 4.10
C MET A 32 -2.80 8.12 4.89
N ASP A 33 -2.03 7.24 5.52
CA ASP A 33 -0.70 7.58 6.04
C ASP A 33 0.33 7.71 4.91
N GLU A 34 1.52 8.20 5.24
CA GLU A 34 2.61 8.40 4.28
C GLU A 34 3.08 7.09 3.63
N SER A 35 2.98 5.99 4.38
CA SER A 35 3.35 4.66 3.89
C SER A 35 2.31 4.05 2.94
N CYS A 36 1.13 4.65 2.84
CA CYS A 36 -0.04 4.11 2.14
C CYS A 36 -0.45 2.72 2.64
N CYS A 37 -0.01 2.28 3.83
CA CYS A 37 -0.41 1.01 4.41
C CYS A 37 -1.61 1.19 5.34
N THR A 38 -1.88 2.40 5.82
CA THR A 38 -3.00 2.67 6.72
C THR A 38 -4.03 3.55 6.03
N VAL A 39 -5.29 3.11 6.02
CA VAL A 39 -6.42 3.90 5.53
C VAL A 39 -7.41 4.13 6.65
N SER A 40 -7.96 5.34 6.71
CA SER A 40 -9.04 5.68 7.62
C SER A 40 -10.10 6.51 6.91
N ARG A 41 -11.34 6.36 7.36
CA ARG A 41 -12.46 7.19 6.92
C ARG A 41 -12.57 8.41 7.84
N ILE A 42 -12.84 9.58 7.27
CA ILE A 42 -12.96 10.85 8.00
C ILE A 42 -14.12 10.78 9.02
N ASP A 43 -15.33 11.06 8.56
CA ASP A 43 -16.56 10.91 9.33
C ASP A 43 -17.80 10.82 8.44
N THR A 44 -17.89 9.74 7.66
CA THR A 44 -18.99 9.49 6.71
C THR A 44 -19.31 8.00 6.65
N PHE A 45 -20.20 7.58 5.76
CA PHE A 45 -20.54 6.20 5.48
C PHE A 45 -20.29 5.78 4.03
N HIS A 46 -19.77 6.65 3.15
CA HIS A 46 -19.57 6.35 1.73
C HIS A 46 -18.20 6.84 1.22
N ASP A 47 -17.87 6.48 -0.03
CA ASP A 47 -16.59 6.77 -0.71
C ASP A 47 -15.37 6.24 0.06
N GLY A 48 -15.47 5.02 0.59
CA GLY A 48 -14.41 4.34 1.36
C GLY A 48 -13.56 3.33 0.56
N ILE A 49 -13.72 3.29 -0.77
CA ILE A 49 -13.10 2.27 -1.63
C ILE A 49 -11.59 2.54 -1.80
N VAL A 50 -10.78 1.51 -1.60
CA VAL A 50 -9.35 1.49 -1.87
C VAL A 50 -8.96 0.19 -2.60
N PHE A 51 -7.81 0.22 -3.27
CA PHE A 51 -7.26 -0.91 -4.04
C PHE A 51 -5.85 -1.24 -3.56
N SER A 52 -5.35 -2.44 -3.82
CA SER A 52 -3.91 -2.71 -3.73
C SER A 52 -3.11 -1.90 -4.76
N ASN A 53 -1.86 -1.57 -4.45
CA ASN A 53 -0.93 -0.88 -5.36
C ASN A 53 -0.54 -1.74 -6.58
N ARG A 54 -0.55 -3.05 -6.42
CA ARG A 54 -0.18 -4.03 -7.44
C ARG A 54 -1.17 -5.18 -7.55
N PRO A 55 -1.09 -5.98 -8.62
CA PRO A 55 -1.78 -7.26 -8.66
C PRO A 55 -1.36 -8.16 -7.50
N VAL A 56 -2.30 -8.95 -7.00
CA VAL A 56 -2.10 -10.01 -6.02
C VAL A 56 -2.17 -11.37 -6.71
N GLU A 57 -1.29 -12.27 -6.30
CA GLU A 57 -1.24 -13.63 -6.82
C GLU A 57 -2.39 -14.48 -6.26
N LEU A 58 -2.71 -15.58 -6.95
CA LEU A 58 -3.64 -16.56 -6.40
C LEU A 58 -3.06 -17.16 -5.11
N GLU A 59 -3.93 -17.43 -4.14
CA GLU A 59 -3.56 -17.87 -2.78
C GLU A 59 -2.70 -16.86 -1.98
N GLU A 60 -2.39 -15.67 -2.52
CA GLU A 60 -1.72 -14.61 -1.77
C GLU A 60 -2.67 -14.04 -0.71
N LYS A 61 -2.30 -14.18 0.57
CA LYS A 61 -3.11 -13.71 1.71
C LYS A 61 -2.97 -12.20 1.90
N VAL A 62 -3.95 -11.45 1.41
CA VAL A 62 -4.08 -10.02 1.68
C VAL A 62 -4.52 -9.84 3.13
N THR A 63 -3.65 -9.29 3.96
CA THR A 63 -3.85 -9.24 5.41
C THR A 63 -4.13 -7.83 5.87
N LEU A 64 -5.21 -7.63 6.62
CA LEU A 64 -5.63 -6.35 7.17
C LEU A 64 -5.73 -6.44 8.70
N LYS A 65 -5.23 -5.42 9.39
CA LYS A 65 -5.48 -5.21 10.81
C LYS A 65 -6.56 -4.16 10.99
N ILE A 66 -7.58 -4.47 11.78
CA ILE A 66 -8.62 -3.51 12.17
C ILE A 66 -8.02 -2.58 13.22
N LEU A 67 -7.91 -1.29 12.91
CA LEU A 67 -7.29 -0.30 13.79
C LEU A 67 -8.31 0.48 14.62
N GLN A 68 -9.50 0.70 14.07
CA GLN A 68 -10.52 1.48 14.75
C GLN A 68 -11.91 1.01 14.38
N ASP A 69 -12.73 0.85 15.41
CA ASP A 69 -14.13 0.51 15.35
C ASP A 69 -15.00 1.69 15.83
N ASP A 70 -15.99 2.08 15.05
CA ASP A 70 -16.86 3.24 15.27
C ASP A 70 -18.33 2.79 15.33
N GLN A 71 -18.77 2.51 16.55
CA GLN A 71 -20.08 1.95 16.88
C GLN A 71 -21.27 2.89 16.56
N LYS A 72 -21.02 4.13 16.11
CA LYS A 72 -22.10 5.02 15.66
C LYS A 72 -22.66 4.64 14.29
N TRP A 73 -21.90 3.89 13.50
CA TRP A 73 -22.28 3.44 12.17
C TRP A 73 -22.81 2.01 12.19
N GLN A 74 -23.62 1.65 11.19
CA GLN A 74 -24.09 0.27 10.99
C GLN A 74 -23.49 -0.32 9.71
N GLY A 75 -23.33 -1.64 9.69
CA GLY A 75 -22.73 -2.41 8.59
C GLY A 75 -21.26 -2.72 8.81
N GLY A 76 -20.68 -3.50 7.89
CA GLY A 76 -19.34 -4.05 8.04
C GLY A 76 -18.39 -3.69 6.90
N LEU A 77 -17.10 -3.87 7.16
CA LEU A 77 -16.03 -3.80 6.18
C LEU A 77 -16.33 -4.74 5.01
N ARG A 78 -16.10 -4.29 3.77
CA ARG A 78 -16.21 -5.16 2.59
C ARG A 78 -14.85 -5.38 1.98
N VAL A 79 -14.62 -6.60 1.51
CA VAL A 79 -13.39 -7.00 0.81
C VAL A 79 -13.73 -7.77 -0.45
N GLY A 80 -12.79 -7.79 -1.38
CA GLY A 80 -12.88 -8.60 -2.58
C GLY A 80 -11.78 -8.33 -3.57
N PHE A 81 -12.06 -8.62 -4.84
CA PHE A 81 -11.09 -8.54 -5.92
C PHE A 81 -11.69 -7.89 -7.15
N THR A 82 -10.86 -7.15 -7.87
CA THR A 82 -11.17 -6.61 -9.20
C THR A 82 -10.15 -7.11 -10.21
N TRP A 83 -10.63 -7.44 -11.41
CA TRP A 83 -9.78 -7.72 -12.58
C TRP A 83 -9.82 -6.55 -13.58
N LYS A 84 -10.07 -5.35 -13.06
CA LYS A 84 -9.88 -4.06 -13.75
C LYS A 84 -8.70 -3.36 -13.08
N ASP A 85 -7.67 -3.06 -13.86
CA ASP A 85 -6.50 -2.33 -13.38
C ASP A 85 -6.92 -0.96 -12.81
N PRO A 86 -6.68 -0.69 -11.50
CA PRO A 86 -6.98 0.61 -10.89
C PRO A 86 -6.28 1.77 -11.60
N HIS A 87 -5.10 1.58 -12.18
CA HIS A 87 -4.38 2.64 -12.89
C HIS A 87 -5.11 3.12 -14.15
N LEU A 88 -5.99 2.28 -14.71
CA LEU A 88 -6.83 2.61 -15.86
C LEU A 88 -8.18 3.22 -15.45
N GLN A 89 -8.43 3.39 -14.15
CA GLN A 89 -9.64 4.03 -13.65
C GLN A 89 -9.67 5.50 -14.11
N SER A 90 -10.69 5.83 -14.88
CA SER A 90 -10.96 7.19 -15.37
C SER A 90 -12.16 7.77 -14.62
N GLY A 91 -12.00 8.96 -14.03
CA GLY A 91 -13.04 9.64 -13.27
C GLY A 91 -13.21 9.10 -11.84
N ASP A 92 -14.18 9.67 -11.13
CA ASP A 92 -14.41 9.38 -9.71
C ASP A 92 -14.90 7.95 -9.48
N LEU A 93 -14.51 7.39 -8.34
CA LEU A 93 -15.01 6.09 -7.90
C LEU A 93 -16.48 6.21 -7.47
N PRO A 94 -17.26 5.12 -7.58
CA PRO A 94 -18.60 5.10 -7.03
C PRO A 94 -18.57 5.12 -5.49
N PRO A 95 -19.70 5.47 -4.84
CA PRO A 95 -19.75 5.62 -3.38
C PRO A 95 -19.59 4.34 -2.57
N PHE A 96 -19.85 3.17 -3.18
CA PHE A 96 -19.77 1.87 -2.48
C PHE A 96 -19.21 0.79 -3.40
N ALA A 97 -18.47 -0.16 -2.83
CA ALA A 97 -18.09 -1.36 -3.58
C ALA A 97 -19.33 -2.18 -3.95
N CYS A 98 -20.22 -2.40 -2.97
CA CYS A 98 -21.49 -3.09 -3.17
C CYS A 98 -22.66 -2.10 -3.00
N PRO A 99 -23.57 -1.98 -3.98
CA PRO A 99 -23.60 -2.71 -5.26
C PRO A 99 -22.81 -2.02 -6.38
N ASN A 100 -22.42 -0.74 -6.25
CA ASN A 100 -22.07 0.10 -7.40
C ASN A 100 -20.85 -0.38 -8.19
N LEU A 101 -19.74 -0.71 -7.52
CA LEU A 101 -18.54 -1.20 -8.20
C LEU A 101 -18.74 -2.61 -8.76
N VAL A 102 -19.43 -3.48 -8.00
CA VAL A 102 -19.75 -4.85 -8.44
C VAL A 102 -20.63 -4.85 -9.69
N LEU A 103 -21.62 -3.96 -9.78
CA LEU A 103 -22.50 -3.82 -10.94
C LEU A 103 -21.77 -3.39 -12.23
N GLN A 104 -20.54 -2.89 -12.15
CA GLN A 104 -19.71 -2.62 -13.33
C GLN A 104 -19.15 -3.91 -13.98
N GLY A 105 -19.32 -5.07 -13.34
CA GLY A 105 -19.06 -6.39 -13.92
C GLY A 105 -17.59 -6.82 -13.96
N LYS A 106 -16.69 -6.07 -13.30
CA LYS A 106 -15.25 -6.38 -13.21
C LYS A 106 -14.74 -6.54 -11.77
N THR A 107 -15.64 -6.56 -10.80
CA THR A 107 -15.33 -6.60 -9.38
C THR A 107 -16.31 -7.51 -8.67
N CYS A 108 -15.81 -8.32 -7.73
CA CYS A 108 -16.63 -9.04 -6.76
C CYS A 108 -16.18 -8.63 -5.37
N ALA A 109 -17.13 -8.30 -4.49
CA ALA A 109 -16.86 -7.95 -3.11
C ALA A 109 -18.01 -8.40 -2.22
N SER A 110 -17.72 -8.66 -0.95
CA SER A 110 -18.72 -9.04 0.06
C SER A 110 -18.39 -8.39 1.40
N VAL A 111 -19.41 -8.25 2.24
CA VAL A 111 -19.28 -7.80 3.62
C VAL A 111 -18.63 -8.92 4.42
N LEU A 112 -17.66 -8.57 5.27
CA LEU A 112 -17.06 -9.51 6.21
C LEU A 112 -17.98 -9.78 7.40
N PRO A 113 -17.93 -11.00 7.98
CA PRO A 113 -18.67 -11.31 9.20
C PRO A 113 -18.34 -10.34 10.33
N ASP A 114 -19.36 -9.89 11.07
CA ASP A 114 -19.20 -8.92 12.16
C ASP A 114 -18.24 -9.39 13.27
N ASP A 115 -18.19 -10.71 13.50
CA ASP A 115 -17.32 -11.34 14.49
C ASP A 115 -15.83 -11.15 14.18
N TYR A 116 -15.47 -10.75 12.95
CA TYR A 116 -14.09 -10.55 12.51
C TYR A 116 -13.62 -9.11 12.65
N LEU A 117 -14.52 -8.19 12.99
CA LEU A 117 -14.31 -6.75 12.87
C LEU A 117 -14.03 -6.05 14.19
N ALA A 118 -13.67 -6.80 15.24
CA ALA A 118 -13.23 -6.21 16.51
C ALA A 118 -11.89 -5.49 16.34
N GLU A 119 -11.72 -4.35 17.01
CA GLU A 119 -10.46 -3.59 16.99
C GLU A 119 -9.27 -4.46 17.45
N GLY A 120 -8.15 -4.34 16.72
CA GLY A 120 -6.95 -5.15 16.93
C GLY A 120 -6.96 -6.50 16.20
N THR A 121 -8.10 -6.95 15.68
CA THR A 121 -8.21 -8.22 14.93
C THR A 121 -7.45 -8.12 13.62
N THR A 122 -6.71 -9.18 13.28
CA THR A 122 -6.09 -9.33 11.97
C THR A 122 -6.89 -10.32 11.15
N ILE A 123 -7.27 -9.90 9.96
CA ILE A 123 -8.01 -10.71 8.98
C ILE A 123 -7.14 -10.92 7.75
N SER A 124 -7.22 -12.08 7.14
CA SER A 124 -6.58 -12.36 5.86
C SER A 124 -7.64 -12.84 4.89
N PHE A 125 -7.59 -12.40 3.64
CA PHE A 125 -8.44 -12.91 2.57
C PHE A 125 -7.63 -13.16 1.31
N TRP A 126 -8.03 -14.18 0.55
CA TRP A 126 -7.34 -14.60 -0.66
C TRP A 126 -8.34 -15.25 -1.62
N VAL A 127 -7.90 -15.45 -2.85
CA VAL A 127 -8.69 -16.08 -3.91
C VAL A 127 -7.95 -17.32 -4.42
N ASP A 128 -8.69 -18.41 -4.59
CA ASP A 128 -8.13 -19.65 -5.09
C ASP A 128 -8.14 -19.72 -6.63
N SER A 129 -7.57 -20.80 -7.17
CA SER A 129 -7.54 -21.05 -8.61
C SER A 129 -8.92 -21.29 -9.27
N TRP A 130 -9.97 -21.50 -8.47
CA TRP A 130 -11.35 -21.66 -8.93
C TRP A 130 -12.14 -20.35 -8.87
N GLY A 131 -11.52 -19.24 -8.42
CA GLY A 131 -12.19 -17.95 -8.26
C GLY A 131 -13.13 -17.89 -7.05
N CYS A 132 -12.89 -18.75 -6.06
CA CYS A 132 -13.53 -18.72 -4.75
C CYS A 132 -12.68 -17.89 -3.78
N VAL A 133 -13.34 -17.05 -3.01
CA VAL A 133 -12.72 -16.15 -2.04
C VAL A 133 -12.94 -16.69 -0.63
N PHE A 134 -11.85 -16.76 0.11
CA PHE A 134 -11.83 -17.20 1.50
C PHE A 134 -11.29 -16.09 2.39
N CYS A 135 -11.58 -16.20 3.68
CA CYS A 135 -10.95 -15.38 4.69
C CYS A 135 -10.71 -16.17 5.98
N SER A 136 -9.77 -15.70 6.78
CA SER A 136 -9.48 -16.22 8.11
C SER A 136 -9.14 -15.07 9.05
N THR A 137 -9.19 -15.32 10.36
CA THR A 137 -8.80 -14.33 11.37
C THR A 137 -7.63 -14.84 12.20
N SER A 138 -6.90 -13.94 12.86
CA SER A 138 -5.85 -14.34 13.81
C SER A 138 -6.38 -15.07 15.04
N LEU A 139 -7.70 -15.02 15.29
CA LEU A 139 -8.36 -15.64 16.45
C LEU A 139 -8.92 -17.03 16.13
N GLY A 140 -9.06 -17.39 14.86
CA GLY A 140 -9.64 -18.65 14.41
C GLY A 140 -8.79 -19.33 13.35
N ALA A 141 -8.44 -20.60 13.56
CA ALA A 141 -7.65 -21.39 12.61
C ALA A 141 -8.45 -21.84 11.36
N GLU A 142 -9.77 -21.67 11.37
CA GLU A 142 -10.66 -22.14 10.31
C GLU A 142 -10.79 -21.10 9.19
N GLU A 143 -10.62 -21.55 7.96
CA GLU A 143 -10.81 -20.75 6.75
C GLU A 143 -12.30 -20.72 6.40
N SER A 144 -12.85 -19.52 6.21
CA SER A 144 -14.27 -19.29 5.92
C SER A 144 -14.46 -18.84 4.48
N PHE A 145 -15.32 -19.56 3.75
CA PHE A 145 -15.75 -19.18 2.41
C PHE A 145 -16.59 -17.90 2.45
N LEU A 146 -16.26 -16.93 1.59
CA LEU A 146 -17.00 -15.68 1.46
C LEU A 146 -17.94 -15.67 0.25
N PHE A 147 -17.39 -15.90 -0.95
CA PHE A 147 -18.15 -15.90 -2.21
C PHE A 147 -17.32 -16.50 -3.35
N SER A 148 -17.94 -16.73 -4.50
CA SER A 148 -17.28 -17.17 -5.73
C SER A 148 -17.65 -16.28 -6.92
N GLY A 149 -16.93 -16.46 -8.04
CA GLY A 149 -17.18 -15.73 -9.29
C GLY A 149 -16.11 -14.72 -9.67
N VAL A 150 -14.97 -14.71 -8.97
CA VAL A 150 -13.81 -13.89 -9.36
C VAL A 150 -13.18 -14.48 -10.62
N SER A 151 -12.90 -13.64 -11.63
CA SER A 151 -12.26 -14.09 -12.87
C SER A 151 -10.74 -14.16 -12.71
N VAL A 152 -10.18 -15.36 -12.59
CA VAL A 152 -8.74 -15.61 -12.42
C VAL A 152 -7.94 -15.64 -13.73
N LYS A 153 -8.53 -15.17 -14.84
CA LYS A 153 -7.89 -15.17 -16.18
C LYS A 153 -7.04 -13.93 -16.44
N SER A 154 -7.01 -13.00 -15.51
CA SER A 154 -6.35 -11.71 -15.63
C SER A 154 -5.80 -11.32 -14.26
N PRO A 155 -4.84 -10.38 -14.21
CA PRO A 155 -4.32 -9.90 -12.94
C PRO A 155 -5.43 -9.38 -12.03
N LEU A 156 -5.31 -9.65 -10.74
CA LEU A 156 -6.31 -9.31 -9.73
C LEU A 156 -5.76 -8.26 -8.79
N TRP A 157 -6.56 -7.26 -8.43
CA TRP A 157 -6.22 -6.31 -7.36
C TRP A 157 -7.17 -6.53 -6.19
N ALA A 158 -6.64 -6.43 -4.99
CA ALA A 158 -7.46 -6.44 -3.78
C ALA A 158 -8.30 -5.17 -3.74
N VAL A 159 -9.57 -5.29 -3.36
CA VAL A 159 -10.50 -4.18 -3.14
C VAL A 159 -10.95 -4.21 -1.70
N VAL A 160 -10.89 -3.06 -1.03
CA VAL A 160 -11.42 -2.88 0.31
C VAL A 160 -12.32 -1.67 0.30
N ASP A 161 -13.52 -1.78 0.86
CA ASP A 161 -14.43 -0.65 1.07
C ASP A 161 -14.55 -0.43 2.58
N VAL A 162 -13.83 0.59 3.08
CA VAL A 162 -13.80 0.98 4.49
C VAL A 162 -15.16 1.60 4.83
N TYR A 163 -16.11 0.73 5.16
CA TYR A 163 -17.52 1.02 5.34
C TYR A 163 -18.03 0.58 6.72
N GLY A 164 -19.10 1.21 7.18
CA GLY A 164 -19.83 0.79 8.38
C GLY A 164 -19.04 1.02 9.67
N ARG A 165 -19.08 0.06 10.60
CA ARG A 165 -18.43 0.20 11.90
C ARG A 165 -16.91 0.34 11.79
N THR A 166 -16.27 -0.35 10.84
CA THR A 166 -14.83 -0.24 10.65
C THR A 166 -14.44 1.14 10.14
N LYS A 167 -13.66 1.89 10.92
CA LYS A 167 -13.24 3.26 10.60
C LYS A 167 -11.81 3.33 10.04
N ALA A 168 -10.92 2.46 10.50
CA ALA A 168 -9.55 2.42 10.03
C ALA A 168 -9.02 0.99 9.93
N VAL A 169 -8.25 0.72 8.88
CA VAL A 169 -7.56 -0.56 8.67
C VAL A 169 -6.12 -0.31 8.21
N GLN A 170 -5.25 -1.24 8.57
CA GLN A 170 -3.86 -1.28 8.11
C GLN A 170 -3.63 -2.53 7.29
N LEU A 171 -3.08 -2.39 6.09
CA LEU A 171 -2.60 -3.51 5.31
C LEU A 171 -1.26 -3.98 5.87
N LEU A 172 -1.18 -5.28 6.18
CA LEU A 172 0.00 -5.95 6.69
C LEU A 172 0.60 -6.77 5.55
N ASP A 173 1.84 -6.47 5.19
CA ASP A 173 2.59 -7.31 4.27
C ASP A 173 3.60 -8.19 5.04
N SER A 174 3.59 -9.47 4.71
CA SER A 174 4.54 -10.46 5.21
C SER A 174 5.96 -10.10 4.79
N THR A 175 6.16 -9.50 3.62
CA THR A 175 7.47 -9.00 3.18
C THR A 175 7.98 -7.83 4.04
N CYS A 176 7.07 -7.07 4.66
CA CYS A 176 7.40 -6.00 5.61
C CYS A 176 7.56 -6.50 7.06
N SER A 177 7.05 -7.69 7.39
CA SER A 177 7.08 -8.23 8.76
C SER A 177 8.48 -8.69 9.23
N GLY A 178 9.51 -8.52 8.40
CA GLY A 178 10.92 -8.59 8.78
C GLY A 178 11.50 -7.28 9.38
N PHE A 179 10.73 -6.19 9.44
CA PHE A 179 11.15 -4.94 10.09
C PHE A 179 10.65 -4.87 11.54
N GLN A 180 11.12 -5.78 12.39
CA GLN A 180 11.45 -5.33 13.75
C GLN A 180 12.53 -4.26 13.61
N GLU A 181 12.39 -3.21 14.41
CA GLU A 181 13.26 -2.07 14.65
C GLU A 181 14.76 -2.43 14.73
N ARG A 182 15.33 -2.81 13.59
CA ARG A 182 16.75 -2.98 13.33
C ARG A 182 17.02 -1.99 12.22
N GLU A 183 17.93 -1.06 12.48
CA GLU A 183 18.45 -0.09 11.51
C GLU A 183 18.39 -0.69 10.10
N ARG A 184 17.56 -0.11 9.22
CA ARG A 184 17.46 -0.58 7.83
C ARG A 184 18.88 -0.58 7.28
N PRO A 185 19.40 -1.69 6.69
CA PRO A 185 20.68 -1.62 6.02
C PRO A 185 20.57 -0.52 4.97
N VAL A 186 21.41 0.51 5.07
CA VAL A 186 21.42 1.56 4.07
C VAL A 186 21.84 0.88 2.76
N GLU A 187 20.93 0.79 1.80
CA GLU A 187 21.22 0.11 0.54
C GLU A 187 22.33 0.86 -0.21
N ASP A 188 23.36 0.14 -0.67
CA ASP A 188 24.42 0.73 -1.46
C ASP A 188 23.91 1.15 -2.84
N CYS A 189 24.49 2.20 -3.40
CA CYS A 189 24.15 2.66 -4.73
C CYS A 189 24.39 1.55 -5.77
N MET A 190 23.34 1.16 -6.51
CA MET A 190 23.39 0.08 -7.49
C MET A 190 24.31 0.35 -8.70
N VAL A 191 24.85 1.56 -8.82
CA VAL A 191 25.74 1.96 -9.92
C VAL A 191 27.21 1.86 -9.51
N CYS A 192 27.55 2.32 -8.31
CA CYS A 192 28.94 2.36 -7.85
C CYS A 192 29.27 1.38 -6.73
N PHE A 193 28.27 0.85 -6.02
CA PHE A 193 28.41 -0.06 -4.88
C PHE A 193 29.40 0.42 -3.81
N ALA A 194 29.59 1.74 -3.71
CA ALA A 194 30.63 2.36 -2.89
C ALA A 194 30.10 3.49 -2.00
N SER A 195 28.82 3.83 -2.14
CA SER A 195 28.19 4.90 -1.39
C SER A 195 26.72 4.62 -1.25
N GLU A 196 26.15 5.01 -0.12
CA GLU A 196 24.74 4.83 0.21
C GLU A 196 23.80 5.46 -0.82
N ALA A 197 22.75 4.72 -1.17
CA ALA A 197 21.63 5.20 -1.93
C ALA A 197 20.93 6.30 -1.14
N SER A 198 21.08 7.53 -1.62
CA SER A 198 20.72 8.75 -0.88
C SER A 198 19.86 9.70 -1.70
N THR A 199 19.45 9.28 -2.90
CA THR A 199 18.70 10.13 -3.82
C THR A 199 17.56 9.40 -4.52
N MET A 200 16.57 10.19 -4.91
CA MET A 200 15.37 9.81 -5.64
C MET A 200 15.31 10.60 -6.95
N MET A 201 14.89 9.93 -8.02
CA MET A 201 14.66 10.54 -9.33
C MET A 201 13.21 11.03 -9.44
N PHE A 202 12.98 12.31 -9.74
CA PHE A 202 11.63 12.85 -9.94
C PHE A 202 11.33 13.04 -11.44
N PRO A 203 10.14 12.66 -11.97
CA PRO A 203 8.92 12.27 -11.24
C PRO A 203 8.71 10.76 -11.04
N CYS A 204 9.65 9.90 -11.46
CA CYS A 204 9.45 8.45 -11.42
C CYS A 204 9.64 7.80 -10.03
N HIS A 205 10.13 8.56 -9.05
CA HIS A 205 10.42 8.21 -7.67
C HIS A 205 11.36 7.03 -7.43
N HIS A 206 12.00 6.50 -8.47
CA HIS A 206 13.00 5.45 -8.35
C HIS A 206 14.20 5.90 -7.51
N THR A 207 14.55 5.08 -6.52
CA THR A 207 15.68 5.23 -5.59
C THR A 207 16.79 4.22 -5.94
N GLY A 208 17.78 4.02 -5.06
CA GLY A 208 18.91 3.11 -5.30
C GLY A 208 20.19 3.78 -5.81
N PHE A 209 20.23 5.11 -5.84
CA PHE A 209 21.36 5.88 -6.36
C PHE A 209 21.95 6.83 -5.30
N CYS A 210 23.28 6.89 -5.22
CA CYS A 210 23.95 7.93 -4.44
C CYS A 210 23.95 9.26 -5.19
N SER A 211 24.12 10.36 -4.44
CA SER A 211 24.13 11.72 -5.01
C SER A 211 25.09 11.90 -6.18
N SER A 212 26.31 11.33 -6.10
CA SER A 212 27.31 11.47 -7.16
C SER A 212 26.93 10.73 -8.45
N CYS A 213 26.40 9.51 -8.34
CA CYS A 213 25.92 8.72 -9.47
C CYS A 213 24.69 9.35 -10.10
N SER A 214 23.72 9.80 -9.29
CA SER A 214 22.52 10.45 -9.79
C SER A 214 22.82 11.70 -10.59
N LEU A 215 23.68 12.59 -10.07
CA LEU A 215 24.05 13.81 -10.78
C LEU A 215 24.79 13.52 -12.09
N LYS A 216 25.60 12.45 -12.17
CA LYS A 216 26.23 12.02 -13.42
C LYS A 216 25.19 11.53 -14.43
N ILE A 217 24.27 10.67 -14.01
CA ILE A 217 23.18 10.15 -14.85
C ILE A 217 22.33 11.31 -15.38
N PHE A 218 21.94 12.23 -14.52
CA PHE A 218 21.15 13.41 -14.90
C PHE A 218 21.84 14.29 -15.95
N LYS A 219 23.16 14.46 -15.82
CA LYS A 219 23.95 15.23 -16.81
C LYS A 219 24.17 14.49 -18.13
N ILE A 220 24.28 13.17 -18.11
CA ILE A 220 24.60 12.37 -19.30
C ILE A 220 23.33 12.04 -20.08
N SER A 221 22.36 11.39 -19.44
CA SER A 221 21.14 10.90 -20.09
C SER A 221 19.92 11.74 -19.76
N GLY A 222 19.88 12.37 -18.58
CA GLY A 222 18.67 13.02 -18.06
C GLY A 222 17.49 12.05 -17.90
N ARG A 223 17.75 10.74 -17.85
CA ARG A 223 16.74 9.68 -17.80
C ARG A 223 17.04 8.67 -16.71
N CYS A 224 16.00 8.20 -16.04
CA CYS A 224 16.11 7.22 -14.97
C CYS A 224 16.66 5.88 -15.52
N PRO A 225 17.66 5.25 -14.89
CA PRO A 225 18.20 3.96 -15.35
C PRO A 225 17.21 2.80 -15.27
N LEU A 226 16.23 2.86 -14.35
CA LEU A 226 15.25 1.80 -14.13
C LEU A 226 14.10 1.86 -15.14
N CYS A 227 13.44 3.02 -15.25
CA CYS A 227 12.24 3.16 -16.08
C CYS A 227 12.42 4.00 -17.36
N ARG A 228 13.60 4.58 -17.59
CA ARG A 228 13.94 5.46 -18.74
C ARG A 228 13.12 6.75 -18.86
N GLU A 229 12.29 7.05 -17.86
CA GLU A 229 11.55 8.31 -17.74
C GLU A 229 12.50 9.51 -17.62
N LYS A 230 12.08 10.66 -18.15
CA LYS A 230 12.86 11.90 -18.09
C LYS A 230 12.91 12.39 -16.64
N VAL A 231 14.12 12.55 -16.11
CA VAL A 231 14.32 13.09 -14.76
C VAL A 231 14.27 14.60 -14.86
N GLU A 232 13.43 15.22 -14.04
CA GLU A 232 13.34 16.67 -13.91
C GLU A 232 14.19 17.19 -12.75
N LYS A 233 14.20 16.45 -11.64
CA LYS A 233 14.94 16.81 -10.41
C LYS A 233 15.49 15.56 -9.73
N ILE A 234 16.60 15.73 -9.01
CA ILE A 234 17.15 14.73 -8.09
C ILE A 234 16.91 15.24 -6.68
N LEU A 235 16.22 14.45 -5.86
CA LEU A 235 15.90 14.79 -4.47
C LEU A 235 16.76 13.94 -3.53
N ARG A 236 17.30 14.54 -2.46
CA ARG A 236 18.06 13.81 -1.45
C ARG A 236 17.09 13.25 -0.40
N ILE A 237 17.17 11.96 -0.14
CA ILE A 237 16.23 11.24 0.74
C ILE A 237 16.35 11.75 2.18
N SER A 238 17.56 12.08 2.64
CA SER A 238 17.81 12.58 4.01
C SER A 238 17.17 13.95 4.33
N LEU A 239 16.79 14.75 3.32
CA LEU A 239 16.18 16.07 3.52
C LEU A 239 14.64 16.05 3.50
N LEU A 240 14.03 14.91 3.17
CA LEU A 240 12.58 14.72 3.30
C LEU A 240 12.19 14.28 4.73
N VAL A 241 13.16 13.88 5.56
CA VAL A 241 12.97 13.41 6.94
C VAL A 241 13.16 14.52 7.98
N GLU A 242 13.77 15.66 7.64
CA GLU A 242 14.21 16.67 8.63
C GLU A 242 13.45 18.00 8.67
N ASN A 243 12.26 18.12 8.06
CA ASN A 243 11.49 19.40 8.10
C ASN A 243 10.17 19.38 8.90
N GLU A 244 9.99 18.44 9.84
CA GLU A 244 8.91 18.51 10.84
C GLU A 244 9.48 18.40 12.27
N GLY A 245 10.40 19.32 12.61
CA GLY A 245 10.98 19.45 13.94
C GLY A 245 10.97 20.89 14.44
N LEU A 246 9.84 21.35 14.99
CA LEU A 246 9.72 22.62 15.70
C LEU A 246 10.49 22.56 17.05
N PRO A 247 11.22 23.61 17.47
CA PRO A 247 12.08 23.55 18.64
C PRO A 247 11.28 23.73 19.94
N SER A 248 11.40 22.77 20.85
CA SER A 248 10.94 22.91 22.24
C SER A 248 12.07 22.66 23.22
N GLY A 249 12.54 23.74 23.86
CA GLY A 249 13.01 23.73 25.25
C GLY A 249 14.51 23.50 25.49
N LEU A 250 15.29 24.61 25.52
CA LEU A 250 16.38 24.78 26.49
C LEU A 250 15.83 24.36 27.88
N GLY A 251 16.42 23.40 28.61
CA GLY A 251 17.80 23.33 29.04
C GLY A 251 17.84 23.60 30.55
N LYS A 252 17.83 22.56 31.38
CA LYS A 252 18.19 22.69 32.80
C LYS A 252 19.71 22.80 32.91
N PRO A 253 20.27 23.77 33.66
CA PRO A 253 21.62 23.66 34.17
C PRO A 253 21.60 23.22 35.64
N VAL A 254 22.51 22.30 35.91
CA VAL A 254 23.03 21.91 37.22
C VAL A 254 23.60 23.14 37.95
N GLY A 255 23.40 23.20 39.27
CA GLY A 255 23.79 24.32 40.11
C GLY A 255 25.30 24.50 40.29
N ILE A 256 25.69 25.75 40.55
CA ILE A 256 27.00 26.11 41.12
C ILE A 256 26.79 27.13 42.25
N HIS A 257 27.54 26.88 43.32
CA HIS A 257 27.64 27.58 44.59
C HIS A 257 27.95 29.10 44.54
N SER A 258 27.35 29.80 45.52
CA SER A 258 27.94 30.76 46.47
C SER A 258 28.54 32.09 45.97
N LEU A 259 28.02 33.22 46.46
CA LEU A 259 28.65 34.11 47.46
C LEU A 259 28.02 35.52 47.48
N ARG A 260 27.76 35.97 48.71
CA ARG A 260 27.35 37.31 49.21
C ARG A 260 25.89 37.71 49.11
#